data_AF-A0A2D7SLX1-F1
#
_entry.id   AF-A0A2D7SLX1-F1
#
_cell.length_a   1.000
_cell.length_b   1.000
_cell.length_c   1.000
_cell.angle_alpha   90.00
_cell.angle_beta   90.00
_cell.angle_gamma   90.00
#
_symmetry.space_group_name_H-M   'P 1'
#
loop_
_entity.id
_entity.type
_entity.pdbx_description
1 polymer ?
#
loop_
_entity_poly.entity_id
_entity_poly.type
_entity_poly.pdbx_seq_one_letter_code
_entity_poly.pdbx_strand_id
1 'polypeptide(L)'
;FVFMDTPGFDPVSATGQIAGGANLVAFTTGRGSCFGAKPTPSIKLATNTYLYKKMNEDMDINCGLVIDGNKNIEEMGAEIFEEFISFASGRKTKSEILNLGRHEFAPWQIGITG
;
A
#
# COMPACT_ATOMS: atom_id res chain seq x y z
N PHE A 1 9.73 3.96 -15.99
CA PHE A 1 8.57 4.57 -15.32
C PHE A 1 7.41 4.57 -16.29
N VAL A 2 6.24 4.11 -15.85
CA VAL A 2 4.98 4.13 -16.62
C VAL A 2 3.95 4.87 -15.76
N PHE A 3 3.19 5.76 -16.38
CA PHE A 3 2.05 6.39 -15.74
C PHE A 3 0.78 5.61 -16.10
N MET A 4 -0.03 5.28 -15.10
CA MET A 4 -1.32 4.63 -15.31
C MET A 4 -2.44 5.56 -14.86
N ASP A 5 -3.26 6.00 -15.82
CA ASP A 5 -4.43 6.81 -15.56
C ASP A 5 -5.55 5.94 -14.96
N THR A 6 -5.80 6.10 -13.67
CA THR A 6 -6.84 5.38 -12.92
C THR A 6 -7.63 6.35 -12.05
N PRO A 7 -8.90 6.06 -11.72
CA PRO A 7 -9.70 6.91 -10.83
C PRO A 7 -9.05 7.10 -9.46
N GLY A 8 -9.29 8.23 -8.79
CA GLY A 8 -8.69 8.53 -7.49
C GLY A 8 -9.27 7.76 -6.28
N PHE A 9 -10.27 6.91 -6.49
CA PHE A 9 -10.85 6.09 -5.41
C PHE A 9 -10.02 4.82 -5.20
N ASP A 10 -9.45 4.64 -4.00
CA ASP A 10 -8.41 3.64 -3.71
C ASP A 10 -8.68 2.23 -4.27
N PRO A 11 -9.84 1.59 -4.02
CA PRO A 11 -10.10 0.24 -4.52
C PRO A 11 -10.08 0.17 -6.05
N VAL A 12 -10.63 1.18 -6.71
CA VAL A 12 -10.70 1.22 -8.18
C VAL A 12 -9.33 1.56 -8.78
N SER A 13 -8.59 2.48 -8.16
CA SER A 13 -7.23 2.84 -8.58
C SER A 13 -6.30 1.63 -8.55
N ALA A 14 -6.22 0.98 -7.38
CA ALA A 14 -5.37 -0.18 -7.17
C ALA A 14 -5.79 -1.37 -8.06
N THR A 15 -7.10 -1.58 -8.24
CA THR A 15 -7.59 -2.62 -9.16
C THR A 15 -7.11 -2.38 -10.58
N GLY A 16 -7.14 -1.14 -11.08
CA GLY A 16 -6.59 -0.79 -12.39
C GLY A 16 -5.10 -1.09 -12.50
N GLN A 17 -4.31 -0.69 -11.48
CA GLN A 17 -2.87 -0.96 -11.42
C GLN A 17 -2.55 -2.46 -11.44
N ILE A 18 -3.27 -3.24 -10.64
CA ILE A 18 -3.11 -4.69 -10.57
C ILE A 18 -3.52 -5.35 -11.88
N ALA A 19 -4.66 -4.97 -12.45
CA ALA A 19 -5.11 -5.47 -13.75
C ALA A 19 -4.14 -5.14 -14.89
N GLY A 20 -3.41 -4.02 -14.79
CA GLY A 20 -2.33 -3.66 -15.71
C GLY A 20 -0.99 -4.37 -15.46
N GLY A 21 -0.90 -5.24 -14.46
CA GLY A 21 0.28 -6.09 -14.20
C GLY A 21 1.10 -5.73 -12.95
N ALA A 22 0.61 -4.86 -12.06
CA ALA A 22 1.30 -4.59 -10.81
C ALA A 22 1.23 -5.81 -9.85
N ASN A 23 2.40 -6.33 -9.49
CA ASN A 23 2.54 -7.49 -8.59
C ASN A 23 2.79 -7.10 -7.11
N LEU A 24 3.01 -5.81 -6.83
CA LEU A 24 3.08 -5.22 -5.49
C LEU A 24 2.45 -3.83 -5.54
N VAL A 25 1.77 -3.41 -4.48
CA VAL A 25 1.18 -2.08 -4.36
C VAL A 25 1.76 -1.36 -3.14
N ALA A 26 2.39 -0.21 -3.39
CA ALA A 26 2.76 0.74 -2.33
C ALA A 26 1.53 1.58 -1.97
N PHE A 27 1.06 1.50 -0.73
CA PHE A 27 -0.12 2.26 -0.29
C PHE A 27 0.24 3.19 0.86
N THR A 28 0.44 4.48 0.56
CA THR A 28 0.74 5.48 1.58
C THR A 28 -0.52 5.93 2.30
N THR A 29 -0.50 5.98 3.63
CA THR A 29 -1.64 6.49 4.40
C THR A 29 -1.19 7.31 5.61
N GLY A 30 -1.82 8.47 5.79
CA GLY A 30 -1.68 9.30 6.99
C GLY A 30 -2.90 9.27 7.92
N ARG A 31 -3.98 8.60 7.51
CA ARG A 31 -5.25 8.54 8.24
C ARG A 31 -5.66 7.13 8.67
N GLY A 32 -4.83 6.12 8.40
CA GLY A 32 -5.07 4.76 8.87
C GLY A 32 -6.04 3.97 8.02
N SER A 33 -5.93 4.07 6.69
CA SER A 33 -6.68 3.16 5.81
C SER A 33 -6.16 1.73 6.00
N CYS A 34 -7.07 0.79 6.28
CA CYS A 34 -6.78 -0.64 6.39
C CYS A 34 -6.81 -1.34 5.02
N PHE A 35 -6.55 -0.61 3.93
CA PHE A 35 -6.65 -1.13 2.56
C PHE A 35 -5.87 -2.43 2.33
N GLY A 36 -6.46 -3.34 1.56
CA GLY A 36 -5.80 -4.45 0.89
C GLY A 36 -6.35 -4.65 -0.53
N ALA A 37 -5.62 -5.35 -1.40
CA ALA A 37 -6.05 -5.57 -2.78
C ALA A 37 -5.73 -6.98 -3.28
N LYS A 38 -6.50 -7.98 -2.86
CA LYS A 38 -6.26 -9.37 -3.27
C LYS A 38 -6.38 -9.52 -4.79
N PRO A 39 -5.49 -10.31 -5.44
CA PRO A 39 -4.45 -11.15 -4.83
C PRO A 39 -3.10 -10.46 -4.59
N THR A 40 -2.95 -9.18 -4.91
CA THR A 40 -1.66 -8.48 -4.88
C THR A 40 -1.29 -7.98 -3.48
N PRO A 41 -0.08 -8.27 -2.97
CA PRO A 41 0.40 -7.72 -1.71
C PRO A 41 0.34 -6.20 -1.68
N SER A 42 -0.35 -5.66 -0.67
CA SER A 42 -0.52 -4.22 -0.47
C SER A 42 0.30 -3.78 0.75
N ILE A 43 1.40 -3.08 0.50
CA ILE A 43 2.40 -2.66 1.47
C ILE A 43 2.02 -1.27 1.99
N LYS A 44 1.56 -1.20 3.23
CA LYS A 44 1.06 0.03 3.83
C LYS A 44 2.17 0.84 4.48
N LEU A 45 2.39 2.03 3.92
CA LEU A 45 3.39 3.00 4.35
C LEU A 45 2.71 4.06 5.22
N ALA A 46 2.93 4.00 6.54
CA ALA A 46 2.41 5.00 7.46
C ALA A 46 3.23 6.29 7.34
N THR A 47 2.57 7.42 7.08
CA THR A 47 3.28 8.70 6.86
C THR A 47 3.72 9.40 8.15
N ASN A 48 3.33 8.87 9.32
CA ASN A 48 3.73 9.41 10.62
C ASN A 48 3.83 8.30 11.67
N THR A 49 4.76 8.47 12.61
CA THR A 49 5.07 7.47 13.63
C THR A 49 3.93 7.26 14.63
N TYR A 50 3.11 8.28 14.88
CA TYR A 50 1.92 8.14 15.73
C TYR A 50 0.94 7.12 15.14
N LEU A 51 0.60 7.24 13.86
CA LEU A 51 -0.25 6.30 13.15
C LEU A 51 0.34 4.89 13.15
N TYR A 52 1.63 4.77 12.80
CA TYR A 52 2.31 3.48 12.78
C TYR A 52 2.23 2.78 14.13
N LYS A 53 2.48 3.49 15.25
CA LYS A 53 2.40 2.91 16.59
C LYS A 53 0.97 2.53 16.98
N LYS A 54 -0.02 3.36 16.63
CA LYS A 54 -1.42 3.13 16.96
C LYS A 54 -2.04 1.97 16.17
N MET A 55 -1.59 1.77 14.93
CA MET A 55 -2.11 0.77 13.99
C MET A 55 -1.00 -0.17 13.52
N ASN A 56 -0.11 -0.57 14.42
CA ASN A 56 1.07 -1.39 14.07
C ASN A 56 0.70 -2.75 13.46
N GLU A 57 -0.48 -3.27 13.80
CA GLU A 57 -0.97 -4.52 13.20
C GLU A 57 -1.45 -4.35 11.76
N ASP A 58 -1.75 -3.13 11.33
CA ASP A 58 -2.16 -2.84 9.95
C ASP A 58 -0.99 -2.33 9.11
N MET A 59 -0.08 -1.53 9.67
CA MET A 59 0.96 -0.81 8.92
C MET A 59 2.23 -1.63 8.75
N ASP A 60 2.75 -1.71 7.52
CA ASP A 60 3.94 -2.49 7.19
C ASP A 60 5.22 -1.71 7.47
N ILE A 61 5.27 -0.41 7.13
CA ILE A 61 6.48 0.43 7.23
C ILE A 61 6.16 1.78 7.87
N ASN A 62 7.03 2.24 8.77
CA ASN A 62 6.95 3.56 9.40
C ASN A 62 7.78 4.61 8.65
N CYS A 63 7.17 5.35 7.72
CA CYS A 63 7.83 6.46 7.04
C CYS A 63 7.88 7.75 7.91
N GLY A 64 7.23 7.76 9.06
CA GLY A 64 7.28 8.87 10.01
C GLY A 64 8.67 9.16 10.58
N LEU A 65 9.58 8.17 10.52
CA LEU A 65 10.97 8.31 10.97
C LEU A 65 11.72 9.44 10.26
N VAL A 66 11.30 9.81 9.04
CA VAL A 66 11.87 10.95 8.31
C VAL A 66 11.53 12.27 8.99
N ILE A 67 10.25 12.45 9.38
CA ILE A 67 9.78 13.66 10.05
C ILE A 67 10.32 13.73 11.49
N ASP A 68 10.46 12.57 12.14
CA ASP A 68 11.01 12.48 13.50
C ASP A 68 12.53 12.75 13.55
N GLY A 69 13.20 12.85 12.38
CA GLY A 69 14.64 13.07 12.29
C GLY A 69 15.49 11.84 12.58
N ASN A 70 14.90 10.65 12.61
CA ASN A 70 15.59 9.38 12.85
C ASN A 70 16.19 8.77 11.57
N LYS A 71 15.67 9.15 10.39
CA LYS A 71 16.18 8.77 9.07
C LYS A 71 16.10 9.96 8.11
N ASN A 72 17.00 10.03 7.14
CA ASN A 72 16.82 10.89 5.97
C ASN A 72 15.98 10.19 4.88
N ILE A 73 15.73 10.89 3.77
CA ILE A 73 14.88 10.38 2.68
C ILE A 73 15.56 9.18 1.99
N GLU A 74 16.88 9.24 1.81
CA GLU A 74 17.68 8.21 1.14
C GLU A 74 17.69 6.91 1.96
N GLU A 75 17.89 7.01 3.27
CA GLU A 75 17.84 5.89 4.21
C GLU A 75 16.45 5.25 4.25
N MET A 76 15.38 6.07 4.27
CA MET A 76 14.01 5.59 4.23
C MET A 76 13.69 4.91 2.89
N GLY A 77 14.18 5.47 1.78
CA GLY A 77 14.03 4.90 0.45
C GLY A 77 14.71 3.53 0.33
N ALA A 78 15.92 3.39 0.87
CA ALA A 78 16.64 2.12 0.89
C ALA A 78 15.91 1.06 1.72
N GLU A 79 15.38 1.42 2.89
CA GLU A 79 14.59 0.49 3.72
C GLU A 79 13.29 0.06 3.03
N ILE A 80 12.56 1.00 2.41
CA ILE A 80 11.36 0.66 1.63
C ILE A 80 11.72 -0.32 0.52
N PHE A 81 12.81 -0.09 -0.19
CA PHE A 81 13.25 -0.98 -1.27
C PHE A 81 13.55 -2.41 -0.76
N GLU A 82 14.32 -2.54 0.32
CA GLU A 82 14.63 -3.85 0.91
C GLU A 82 13.38 -4.60 1.42
N GLU A 83 12.45 -3.89 2.05
CA GLU A 83 11.17 -4.49 2.44
C GLU A 83 10.35 -4.94 1.22
N PHE A 84 10.32 -4.15 0.15
CA PHE A 84 9.67 -4.53 -1.12
C PHE A 84 10.27 -5.81 -1.70
N ILE A 85 11.60 -5.96 -1.68
CA ILE A 85 12.27 -7.20 -2.09
C ILE A 85 11.83 -8.36 -1.19
N SER A 86 11.73 -8.15 0.12
CA SER A 86 11.27 -9.20 1.02
C SER A 86 9.81 -9.61 0.76
N PHE A 87 8.91 -8.66 0.48
CA PHE A 87 7.52 -8.95 0.14
C PHE A 87 7.41 -9.67 -1.21
N ALA A 88 8.16 -9.21 -2.22
CA ALA A 88 8.28 -9.91 -3.50
C ALA A 88 8.78 -11.35 -3.35
N SER A 89 9.64 -11.60 -2.35
CA SER A 89 10.21 -12.91 -2.04
C SER A 89 9.28 -13.79 -1.19
N GLY A 90 8.06 -13.34 -0.88
CA GLY A 90 7.03 -14.14 -0.22
C GLY A 90 6.83 -13.87 1.27
N ARG A 91 7.51 -12.87 1.86
CA ARG A 91 7.05 -12.33 3.15
C ARG A 91 5.65 -11.76 2.93
N LYS A 92 4.71 -12.08 3.81
CA LYS A 92 3.33 -11.56 3.72
C LYS A 92 3.25 -10.15 4.29
N THR A 93 2.49 -9.28 3.63
CA THR A 93 2.11 -7.99 4.22
C THR A 93 1.10 -8.19 5.35
N LYS A 94 0.95 -7.18 6.21
CA LYS A 94 -0.07 -7.16 7.26
C LYS A 94 -1.49 -7.34 6.70
N SER A 95 -1.81 -6.75 5.55
CA SER A 95 -3.12 -6.92 4.89
C SER A 95 -3.35 -8.37 4.43
N GLU A 96 -2.32 -9.07 3.94
CA GLU A 96 -2.42 -10.48 3.59
C GLU A 96 -2.62 -11.36 4.84
N ILE A 97 -1.89 -11.10 5.93
CA ILE A 97 -2.02 -11.82 7.20
C ILE A 97 -3.42 -11.64 7.79
N LEU A 98 -3.95 -10.41 7.77
CA LEU A 98 -5.29 -10.06 8.23
C LEU A 98 -6.40 -10.47 7.25
N ASN A 99 -6.05 -11.06 6.11
CA ASN A 99 -6.99 -11.55 5.10
C ASN A 99 -7.87 -10.45 4.47
N LEU A 100 -7.40 -9.20 4.48
CA LEU A 100 -8.04 -8.02 3.87
C LEU A 100 -7.89 -8.05 2.34
N GLY A 101 -8.64 -7.24 1.60
CA GLY A 101 -8.52 -7.14 0.14
C GLY A 101 -9.59 -7.84 -0.68
N ARG A 102 -10.46 -8.67 -0.06
CA ARG A 102 -11.46 -9.46 -0.81
C ARG A 102 -12.55 -8.61 -1.44
N HIS A 103 -12.93 -7.52 -0.79
CA HIS A 103 -14.01 -6.63 -1.23
C HIS A 103 -13.49 -5.34 -1.89
N GLU A 104 -12.17 -5.22 -2.02
CA GLU A 104 -11.49 -4.03 -2.52
C GLU A 104 -10.98 -4.20 -3.96
N PHE A 105 -11.09 -5.40 -4.54
CA PHE A 105 -10.89 -5.58 -5.97
C PHE A 105 -12.14 -5.14 -6.73
N ALA A 106 -12.15 -3.87 -7.15
CA ALA A 106 -13.30 -3.17 -7.71
C ALA A 106 -12.98 -2.60 -9.10
N PRO A 107 -13.37 -3.27 -10.20
CA PRO A 107 -13.21 -2.75 -11.54
C PRO A 107 -13.97 -1.43 -11.74
N TRP A 108 -13.35 -0.48 -12.45
CA TRP A 108 -14.01 0.79 -12.75
C TRP A 108 -15.23 0.56 -13.67
N GLN A 109 -16.40 1.00 -13.23
CA GLN A 109 -17.60 1.06 -14.06
C GLN A 109 -17.66 2.41 -14.78
N ILE A 110 -17.52 2.39 -16.10
CA ILE A 110 -17.64 3.59 -16.95
C ILE A 110 -19.06 3.64 -17.52
N GLY A 111 -19.80 4.71 -17.24
CA GLY A 111 -21.17 4.93 -17.75
C GLY A 111 -22.23 4.98 -16.66
N ILE A 112 -23.51 4.90 -17.05
CA ILE A 112 -24.65 4.88 -16.12
C ILE A 112 -24.78 3.47 -15.56
N THR A 113 -24.56 3.32 -14.26
CA THR A 113 -24.87 2.10 -13.50
C THR A 113 -26.24 2.24 -12.86
N GLY A 114 -27.15 1.30 -13.14
CA GLY A 114 -28.49 1.23 -12.55
C GLY A 114 -28.54 0.59 -11.17
#